data_AF-A0A7K3HBH7-F1
#
_entry.id   AF-A0A7K3HBH7-F1
#
_cell.length_a   1.000
_cell.length_b   1.000
_cell.length_c   1.000
_cell.angle_alpha   90.00
_cell.angle_beta   90.00
_cell.angle_gamma   90.00
#
_symmetry.space_group_name_H-M   'P 1'
#
loop_
_entity.id
_entity.type
_entity.pdbx_description
1 polymer ?
#
loop_
_entity_poly.entity_id
_entity_poly.type
_entity_poly.pdbx_seq_one_letter_code
_entity_poly.pdbx_strand_id
1 'polypeptide(L)'
;REALAAAGIAPRPEYVRHGGSERACARRRTLALLGLPEPPTALFACSDVMALGAYEALAARGLRVPADVSVIGFGDLPEAGWASPALTTVRRPLSEMAAQALRLLARMMGGEQPENPRTELFPRLVPR
;
A
#
# COMPACT_ATOMS: atom_id res chain seq x y z
N ARG A 1 -0.15 -8.76 -8.76
CA ARG A 1 -0.44 -9.99 -9.53
C ARG A 1 0.83 -10.52 -10.19
N GLU A 2 1.58 -9.69 -10.92
CA GLU A 2 2.90 -10.06 -11.47
C GLU A 2 3.85 -10.63 -10.41
N ALA A 3 3.96 -9.99 -9.23
CA ALA A 3 4.78 -10.50 -8.14
C ALA A 3 4.36 -11.90 -7.65
N LEU A 4 3.07 -12.23 -7.66
CA LEU A 4 2.59 -13.57 -7.32
C LEU A 4 2.98 -14.57 -8.39
N ALA A 5 2.79 -14.22 -9.67
CA ALA A 5 3.18 -15.05 -10.79
C ALA A 5 4.69 -15.34 -10.82
N ALA A 6 5.53 -14.33 -10.58
CA ALA A 6 6.98 -14.48 -10.48
C ALA A 6 7.41 -15.39 -9.33
N ALA A 7 6.61 -15.46 -8.25
CA ALA A 7 6.82 -16.36 -7.12
C ALA A 7 6.16 -17.74 -7.31
N GLY A 8 5.51 -18.01 -8.46
CA GLY A 8 4.78 -19.26 -8.70
C GLY A 8 3.50 -19.41 -7.88
N ILE A 9 2.97 -18.32 -7.32
CA ILE A 9 1.77 -18.32 -6.49
C ILE A 9 0.54 -17.99 -7.35
N ALA A 10 -0.42 -18.91 -7.39
CA ALA A 10 -1.69 -18.68 -8.10
C ALA A 10 -2.51 -17.57 -7.41
N PRO A 11 -2.98 -16.54 -8.15
CA PRO A 11 -3.80 -15.51 -7.57
C PRO A 11 -5.18 -16.07 -7.21
N ARG A 12 -5.58 -15.87 -5.95
CA ARG A 12 -6.90 -16.23 -5.43
C ARG A 12 -7.84 -15.02 -5.50
N PRO A 13 -8.85 -14.99 -6.39
CA PRO A 13 -9.74 -13.84 -6.52
C PRO A 13 -10.47 -13.49 -5.21
N GLU A 14 -10.78 -14.51 -4.42
CA GLU A 14 -11.42 -14.37 -3.11
C GLU A 14 -10.53 -13.70 -2.05
N TYR A 15 -9.22 -13.52 -2.29
CA TYR A 15 -8.33 -12.73 -1.42
C TYR A 15 -8.32 -11.23 -1.78
N VAL A 16 -8.89 -10.86 -2.93
CA VAL A 16 -8.93 -9.47 -3.36
C VAL A 16 -10.21 -8.81 -2.86
N ARG A 17 -10.08 -7.65 -2.21
CA ARG A 17 -11.20 -6.81 -1.77
C ARG A 17 -11.03 -5.41 -2.32
N HIS A 18 -12.05 -4.92 -3.02
CA HIS A 18 -12.04 -3.60 -3.67
C HIS A 18 -12.95 -2.60 -2.96
N GLY A 19 -12.56 -1.32 -2.92
CA GLY A 19 -13.40 -0.19 -2.52
C GLY A 19 -13.32 0.19 -1.04
N GLY A 20 -13.52 1.49 -0.77
CA GLY A 20 -13.42 2.12 0.54
C GLY A 20 -11.97 2.32 0.99
N SER A 21 -11.52 3.57 0.99
CA SER A 21 -10.19 3.97 1.50
C SER A 21 -10.21 4.21 3.02
N GLU A 22 -11.39 4.18 3.63
CA GLU A 22 -11.57 4.46 5.04
C GLU A 22 -11.14 3.27 5.90
N ARG A 23 -10.53 3.59 7.05
CA ARG A 23 -10.05 2.63 8.04
C ARG A 23 -11.11 1.60 8.45
N ALA A 24 -12.34 2.04 8.71
CA ALA A 24 -13.44 1.17 9.10
C ALA A 24 -13.86 0.18 8.00
N CYS A 25 -13.80 0.61 6.72
CA CYS A 25 -14.09 -0.27 5.59
C CYS A 25 -13.01 -1.34 5.46
N ALA A 26 -11.74 -0.94 5.57
CA ALA A 26 -10.60 -1.86 5.55
C ALA A 26 -10.70 -2.89 6.69
N ARG A 27 -11.01 -2.46 7.91
CA ARG A 27 -11.25 -3.36 9.06
C ARG A 27 -12.29 -4.43 8.75
N ARG A 28 -13.47 -4.04 8.25
CA ARG A 28 -14.55 -4.99 7.90
C ARG A 28 -14.12 -5.97 6.81
N ARG A 29 -13.39 -5.49 5.80
CA ARG A 29 -12.89 -6.35 4.70
C ARG A 29 -11.84 -7.33 5.17
N THR A 30 -10.93 -6.90 6.04
CA THR A 30 -9.94 -7.78 6.66
C THR A 30 -10.62 -8.85 7.50
N LEU A 31 -11.62 -8.49 8.32
CA LEU A 31 -12.41 -9.48 9.06
C LEU A 31 -13.09 -10.52 8.15
N ALA A 32 -13.57 -10.10 6.98
CA ALA A 32 -14.15 -11.01 5.99
C ALA A 32 -13.09 -11.94 5.36
N LEU A 33 -11.87 -11.43 5.11
CA LEU A 33 -10.74 -12.26 4.65
C LEU A 33 -10.31 -13.29 5.70
N LEU A 34 -10.27 -12.89 6.97
CA LEU A 34 -9.97 -13.76 8.10
C LEU A 34 -11.11 -14.75 8.43
N GLY A 35 -12.24 -14.67 7.73
CA GLY A 35 -13.35 -15.62 7.83
C GLY A 35 -13.38 -16.65 6.70
N LEU A 36 -12.43 -16.59 5.75
CA LEU A 36 -12.34 -17.59 4.68
C LEU A 36 -11.92 -18.96 5.25
N PRO A 37 -12.28 -20.08 4.58
CA PRO A 37 -11.84 -21.42 4.98
C PRO A 37 -10.32 -21.52 5.11
N GLU A 38 -9.62 -20.83 4.20
CA GLU A 38 -8.18 -20.60 4.26
C GLU A 38 -7.97 -19.08 4.34
N PRO A 39 -7.68 -18.52 5.52
CA PRO A 39 -7.40 -17.09 5.66
C PRO A 39 -5.97 -16.76 5.16
N PRO A 40 -5.73 -15.54 4.68
CA PRO A 40 -4.40 -15.13 4.23
C PRO A 40 -3.42 -14.95 5.40
N THR A 41 -2.16 -15.32 5.19
CA THR A 41 -1.05 -15.08 6.13
C THR A 41 -0.35 -13.73 5.93
N ALA A 42 -0.68 -13.03 4.84
CA ALA A 42 -0.16 -11.70 4.55
C ALA A 42 -1.21 -10.81 3.86
N LEU A 43 -1.16 -9.51 4.16
CA LEU A 43 -2.04 -8.50 3.61
C LEU A 43 -1.21 -7.37 2.97
N PHE A 44 -1.52 -7.06 1.72
CA PHE A 44 -1.07 -5.83 1.07
C PHE A 44 -2.23 -4.85 1.00
N ALA A 45 -2.11 -3.73 1.71
CA ALA A 45 -3.10 -2.66 1.73
C ALA A 45 -2.68 -1.53 0.77
N CYS A 46 -3.63 -1.05 -0.03
CA CYS A 46 -3.37 0.00 -1.03
C CYS A 46 -3.17 1.40 -0.42
N SER A 47 -3.28 1.53 0.90
CA SER A 47 -2.87 2.73 1.65
C SER A 47 -2.51 2.37 3.09
N ASP A 48 -1.74 3.24 3.75
CA ASP A 48 -1.44 3.07 5.18
C ASP A 48 -2.70 3.16 6.06
N VAL A 49 -3.68 3.99 5.71
CA VAL A 49 -4.97 4.07 6.42
C VAL A 49 -5.72 2.74 6.37
N MET A 50 -5.70 2.06 5.22
CA MET A 50 -6.28 0.72 5.08
C MET A 50 -5.50 -0.32 5.89
N ALA A 51 -4.16 -0.23 5.92
CA ALA A 51 -3.32 -1.11 6.73
C ALA A 51 -3.64 -0.97 8.23
N LEU A 52 -3.87 0.24 8.72
CA LEU A 52 -4.31 0.47 10.11
C LEU A 52 -5.68 -0.14 10.41
N GLY A 53 -6.59 -0.16 9.43
CA GLY A 53 -7.85 -0.89 9.54
C GLY A 53 -7.64 -2.41 9.61
N ALA A 54 -6.65 -2.93 8.87
CA ALA A 54 -6.26 -4.33 8.98
C ALA A 54 -5.66 -4.67 10.36
N TYR A 55 -4.83 -3.78 10.92
CA TYR A 55 -4.32 -3.93 12.29
C TYR A 55 -5.45 -4.06 13.31
N GLU A 56 -6.47 -3.20 13.22
CA GLU A 56 -7.64 -3.29 14.11
C GLU A 56 -8.40 -4.61 13.96
N ALA A 57 -8.53 -5.12 12.73
CA ALA A 57 -9.19 -6.39 12.47
C ALA A 57 -8.40 -7.58 13.04
N LEU A 58 -7.06 -7.56 12.88
CA LEU A 58 -6.16 -8.58 13.39
C LEU A 58 -6.15 -8.58 14.93
N ALA A 59 -6.02 -7.40 15.54
CA ALA A 59 -6.09 -7.25 16.99
C ALA A 59 -7.43 -7.74 17.55
N ALA A 60 -8.55 -7.45 16.88
CA ALA A 60 -9.87 -7.95 17.27
C ALA A 60 -10.01 -9.48 17.20
N ARG A 61 -9.13 -10.17 16.47
CA ARG A 61 -9.04 -11.64 16.40
C ARG A 61 -7.90 -12.20 17.27
N GLY A 62 -7.21 -11.35 18.04
CA GLY A 62 -6.04 -11.75 18.83
C GLY A 62 -4.81 -12.13 18.01
N LEU A 63 -4.78 -11.76 16.72
CA LEU A 63 -3.66 -12.06 15.81
C LEU A 63 -2.61 -10.96 15.89
N ARG A 64 -1.34 -11.36 15.94
CA ARG A 64 -0.19 -10.47 16.05
C ARG A 64 0.39 -10.17 14.67
N VAL A 65 0.76 -8.92 14.46
CA VAL A 65 1.59 -8.50 13.33
C VAL A 65 3.05 -8.46 13.81
N PRO A 66 4.03 -8.96 13.03
CA PRO A 66 3.88 -9.78 11.83
C PRO A 66 3.75 -11.29 12.12
N ALA A 67 3.82 -11.71 13.38
CA ALA A 67 4.01 -13.12 13.76
C ALA A 67 2.93 -14.08 13.24
N ASP A 68 1.67 -13.65 13.22
CA ASP A 68 0.54 -14.47 12.76
C ASP A 68 0.07 -14.01 11.36
N VAL A 69 0.04 -12.69 11.12
CA VAL A 69 -0.26 -12.12 9.79
C VAL A 69 0.67 -10.94 9.50
N SER A 70 1.36 -11.00 8.36
CA SER A 70 2.20 -9.90 7.87
C SER A 70 1.37 -8.83 7.18
N VAL A 71 1.71 -7.54 7.35
CA VAL A 71 0.97 -6.43 6.75
C VAL A 71 1.93 -5.44 6.12
N ILE A 72 1.68 -5.09 4.85
CA ILE A 72 2.38 -4.04 4.12
C ILE A 72 1.39 -2.96 3.71
N GLY A 73 1.73 -1.70 3.99
CA GLY A 73 1.00 -0.51 3.56
C GLY A 73 1.54 0.12 2.27
N PHE A 74 0.98 1.28 1.95
CA PHE A 74 1.39 2.07 0.78
C PHE A 74 1.17 3.57 1.04
N GLY A 75 2.23 4.36 0.91
CA GLY A 75 2.17 5.82 1.07
C GLY A 75 3.30 6.38 1.93
N ASP A 76 3.66 5.65 2.98
CA ASP A 76 4.54 6.09 4.05
C ASP A 76 4.08 7.37 4.76
N LEU A 77 2.80 7.39 5.14
CA LEU A 77 2.21 8.43 5.96
C LEU A 77 2.80 8.40 7.39
N PRO A 78 2.79 9.53 8.13
CA PRO A 78 3.32 9.59 9.49
C PRO A 78 2.78 8.50 10.43
N GLU A 79 1.50 8.16 10.29
CA GLU A 79 0.81 7.15 11.08
C GLU A 79 1.41 5.75 10.93
N ALA A 80 2.08 5.46 9.80
CA ALA A 80 2.80 4.20 9.61
C ALA A 80 3.94 4.04 10.63
N GLY A 81 4.59 5.12 11.03
CA GLY A 81 5.63 5.11 12.08
C GLY A 81 5.08 5.06 13.50
N TRP A 82 3.81 5.42 13.70
CA TRP A 82 3.17 5.45 15.02
C TRP A 82 2.34 4.18 15.31
N ALA A 83 2.12 3.35 14.29
CA ALA A 83 1.47 2.07 14.44
C ALA A 83 2.23 1.16 15.43
N SER A 84 1.51 0.23 16.06
CA SER A 84 2.10 -0.77 16.95
C SER A 84 1.72 -2.18 16.47
N PRO A 85 2.67 -2.98 15.96
CA PRO A 85 4.05 -2.59 15.60
C PRO A 85 4.09 -1.57 14.45
N ALA A 86 5.22 -0.89 14.27
CA ALA A 86 5.34 0.09 13.19
C ALA A 86 5.16 -0.58 11.80
N LEU A 87 4.49 0.12 10.89
CA LEU A 87 4.03 -0.45 9.63
C LEU A 87 5.11 -0.38 8.55
N THR A 88 5.50 -1.54 8.02
CA THR A 88 6.26 -1.60 6.77
C THR A 88 5.39 -1.11 5.61
N THR A 89 5.90 -0.19 4.79
CA THR A 89 5.10 0.48 3.75
C THR A 89 5.94 0.90 2.55
N VAL A 90 5.30 1.08 1.40
CA VAL A 90 5.95 1.57 0.19
C VAL A 90 5.85 3.09 0.13
N ARG A 91 7.00 3.78 0.24
CA ARG A 91 7.09 5.24 0.09
C ARG A 91 7.04 5.63 -1.38
N ARG A 92 6.12 6.54 -1.70
CA ARG A 92 6.05 7.21 -3.01
C ARG A 92 6.95 8.45 -3.01
N PRO A 93 7.70 8.73 -4.09
CA PRO A 93 8.54 9.92 -4.19
C PRO A 93 7.70 11.18 -4.56
N LEU A 94 6.66 11.48 -3.77
CA LEU A 94 5.69 12.54 -4.10
C LEU A 94 6.34 13.93 -4.27
N SER A 95 7.31 14.28 -3.42
CA SER A 95 8.02 15.55 -3.53
C SER A 95 8.84 15.64 -4.82
N GLU A 96 9.48 14.53 -5.23
CA GLU A 96 10.22 14.48 -6.48
C GLU A 96 9.28 14.52 -7.69
N MET A 97 8.15 13.82 -7.62
CA MET A 97 7.10 13.88 -8.65
C MET A 97 6.60 15.31 -8.84
N ALA A 98 6.28 16.02 -7.74
CA ALA A 98 5.84 17.40 -7.79
C ALA A 98 6.92 18.33 -8.36
N ALA A 99 8.18 18.15 -7.94
CA ALA A 99 9.30 18.94 -8.44
C ALA A 99 9.53 18.72 -9.96
N GLN A 100 9.44 17.48 -10.44
CA GLN A 100 9.55 17.19 -11.88
C GLN A 100 8.38 17.78 -12.68
N ALA A 101 7.16 17.65 -12.17
CA ALA A 101 5.98 18.22 -12.81
C ALA A 101 6.08 19.75 -12.94
N LEU A 102 6.48 20.45 -11.88
CA LEU A 102 6.67 21.90 -11.89
C LEU A 102 7.81 22.33 -12.82
N ARG A 103 8.92 21.58 -12.85
CA ARG A 103 10.02 21.84 -13.80
C ARG A 103 9.56 21.72 -15.24
N LEU A 104 8.78 20.69 -15.57
CA LEU A 104 8.25 20.49 -16.91
C LEU A 104 7.28 21.61 -17.30
N LEU A 105 6.37 21.98 -16.39
CA LEU A 105 5.44 23.08 -16.61
C LEU A 105 6.16 24.41 -16.87
N ALA A 106 7.19 24.73 -16.08
CA ALA A 106 7.97 25.95 -16.26
C ALA A 106 8.66 26.01 -17.64
N ARG A 107 9.21 24.90 -18.12
CA ARG A 107 9.81 24.79 -19.46
C ARG A 107 8.77 25.03 -20.57
N MET A 108 7.59 24.43 -20.45
CA MET A 108 6.50 24.62 -21.40
C MET A 108 6.00 26.07 -21.44
N MET A 109 5.91 26.72 -20.28
CA MET A 109 5.59 28.16 -20.20
C MET A 109 6.66 29.03 -20.85
N GLY A 110 7.92 28.57 -20.88
CA GLY A 110 9.03 29.20 -21.60
C GLY A 110 9.07 28.94 -23.11
N GLY A 111 8.09 28.23 -23.66
CA GLY A 111 8.00 27.92 -25.10
C GLY A 111 8.71 26.64 -25.53
N GLU A 112 9.30 25.87 -24.60
CA GLU A 112 9.87 24.57 -24.93
C GLU A 112 8.76 23.53 -25.20
N GLN A 113 8.95 22.68 -26.21
CA GLN A 113 8.14 21.48 -26.43
C GLN A 113 8.98 20.22 -26.15
N PRO A 114 8.85 19.60 -24.96
CA PRO A 114 9.59 18.40 -24.64
C PRO A 114 9.13 17.21 -25.48
N GLU A 115 10.04 16.59 -26.23
CA GLU A 115 9.77 15.40 -27.06
C GLU A 115 9.31 14.18 -26.25
N ASN A 116 9.78 14.07 -24.99
CA ASN A 116 9.35 13.02 -24.07
C ASN A 116 9.13 13.59 -22.65
N PRO A 117 7.90 13.98 -22.30
CA PRO A 117 7.58 14.50 -20.97
C PRO A 117 7.50 13.41 -19.89
N ARG A 118 7.77 12.13 -20.22
CA ARG A 118 7.64 11.02 -19.28
C ARG A 118 8.90 10.88 -18.44
N THR A 119 8.75 11.03 -17.12
CA THR A 119 9.79 10.70 -16.14
C THR A 119 9.29 9.56 -15.25
N GLU A 120 10.09 8.50 -15.12
CA GLU A 120 9.82 7.42 -14.19
C GLU A 120 10.55 7.68 -12.87
N LEU A 121 9.81 7.61 -11.76
CA LEU A 121 10.35 7.70 -10.41
C LEU A 121 9.98 6.43 -9.66
N PHE A 122 10.96 5.84 -8.99
CA PHE A 122 10.77 4.55 -8.36
C PHE A 122 10.35 4.70 -6.90
N PRO A 123 9.30 3.98 -6.46
CA PRO A 123 8.99 3.90 -5.05
C PRO A 123 10.05 3.08 -4.32
N ARG A 124 10.10 3.21 -3.00
CA ARG A 124 10.99 2.40 -2.15
C ARG A 124 10.22 1.77 -1.00
N LEU A 125 10.59 0.55 -0.64
CA LEU A 125 10.09 -0.07 0.58
C LEU A 125 10.73 0.61 1.80
N VAL A 126 9.93 0.85 2.83
CA VAL A 126 10.37 1.33 4.14
C VAL A 126 10.07 0.21 5.15
N PRO A 127 11.06 -0.66 5.43
CA PRO A 127 10.92 -1.71 6.43
C PRO A 127 10.83 -1.12 7.84
N ARG A 128 10.01 -1.73 8.68
CA ARG A 128 9.84 -1.40 10.10
C ARG A 128 9.62 -2.65 10.92
#